data_AF-A0A849QAW3-F1
#
_entry.id   AF-A0A849QAW3-F1
#
_cell.length_a   1.000
_cell.length_b   1.000
_cell.length_c   1.000
_cell.angle_alpha   90.00
_cell.angle_beta   90.00
_cell.angle_gamma   90.00
#
_symmetry.space_group_name_H-M   'P 1'
#
loop_
_entity.id
_entity.type
_entity.pdbx_description
1 polymer ?
#
loop_
_entity_poly.entity_id
_entity_poly.type
_entity_poly.pdbx_seq_one_letter_code
_entity_poly.pdbx_strand_id
1 'polypeptide(L)'
;MPRRSPVIIISNLDGDPSVVEAISELRTLEFDVVMLTPSSIEFELMARKRLEAGVERSLEYEVLRLERDVLIQDLRGYGASVVEWDPKVPLLAILMSAAQSVGQTQFVHRGGDW
;
A
#
# COMPACT_ATOMS: atom_id res chain seq x y z
N MET A 1 23.14 -5.19 8.05
CA MET A 1 21.94 -6.00 7.72
C MET A 1 22.14 -6.61 6.34
N PRO A 2 21.56 -7.79 6.03
CA PRO A 2 21.58 -8.33 4.67
C PRO A 2 20.96 -7.34 3.69
N ARG A 3 21.59 -7.14 2.52
CA ARG A 3 21.00 -6.36 1.40
C ARG A 3 19.64 -6.97 1.05
N ARG A 4 18.65 -6.13 0.74
CA ARG A 4 17.28 -6.57 0.41
C ARG A 4 16.56 -7.32 1.54
N SER A 5 16.83 -6.95 2.79
CA SER A 5 15.99 -7.44 3.89
C SER A 5 14.55 -6.91 3.68
N PRO A 6 13.52 -7.74 3.89
CA PRO A 6 12.14 -7.32 3.71
C PRO A 6 11.72 -6.38 4.85
N VAL A 7 11.05 -5.28 4.49
CA VAL A 7 10.41 -4.36 5.43
C VAL A 7 8.94 -4.26 5.06
N ILE A 8 8.07 -4.62 6.00
CA ILE A 8 6.62 -4.51 5.85
C ILE A 8 6.16 -3.34 6.70
N ILE A 9 5.52 -2.35 6.06
CA ILE A 9 4.92 -1.19 6.72
C ILE A 9 3.41 -1.36 6.64
N ILE A 10 2.70 -1.19 7.75
CA ILE A 10 1.24 -1.23 7.79
C ILE A 10 0.75 0.15 8.23
N SER A 11 0.02 0.84 7.36
CA SER A 11 -0.53 2.17 7.65
C SER A 11 -1.76 2.47 6.80
N ASN A 12 -2.76 3.15 7.37
CA ASN A 12 -3.90 3.68 6.62
C ASN A 12 -3.53 4.85 5.69
N LEU A 13 -2.32 5.40 5.84
CA LEU A 13 -1.76 6.51 5.06
C LEU A 13 -2.43 7.89 5.28
N ASP A 14 -3.52 7.95 6.04
CA ASP A 14 -4.30 9.17 6.19
C ASP A 14 -3.55 10.22 7.03
N GLY A 15 -3.24 11.36 6.42
CA GLY A 15 -2.67 12.52 7.10
C GLY A 15 -1.23 12.36 7.58
N ASP A 16 -0.51 11.33 7.15
CA ASP A 16 0.90 11.12 7.50
C ASP A 16 1.84 11.45 6.31
N PRO A 17 2.45 12.65 6.30
CA PRO A 17 3.35 13.05 5.23
C PRO A 17 4.73 12.36 5.30
N SER A 18 5.07 11.73 6.43
CA SER A 18 6.41 11.16 6.64
C SER A 18 6.63 9.83 5.91
N VAL A 19 5.54 9.17 5.47
CA VAL A 19 5.59 7.85 4.86
C VAL A 19 6.41 7.83 3.57
N VAL A 20 6.29 8.87 2.76
CA VAL A 20 7.04 9.01 1.49
C VAL A 20 8.55 9.09 1.78
N GLU A 21 8.94 9.94 2.73
CA GLU A 21 10.33 10.10 3.15
C GLU A 21 10.89 8.78 3.71
N ALA A 22 10.15 8.14 4.62
CA ALA A 22 10.55 6.86 5.21
C ALA A 22 10.76 5.76 4.15
N ILE A 23 9.87 5.65 3.16
CA ILE A 23 10.03 4.69 2.06
C ILE A 23 11.28 5.02 1.24
N SER A 24 11.49 6.29 0.89
CA SER A 24 12.66 6.73 0.12
C SER A 24 13.98 6.38 0.83
N GLU A 25 14.05 6.62 2.15
CA GLU A 25 15.22 6.26 2.96
C GLU A 25 15.46 4.74 3.01
N LEU A 26 14.41 3.96 3.27
CA LEU A 26 14.50 2.50 3.30
C LEU A 26 14.93 1.92 1.95
N ARG A 27 14.45 2.50 0.84
CA ARG A 27 14.85 2.08 -0.52
C ARG A 27 16.28 2.50 -0.84
N THR A 28 16.73 3.66 -0.37
CA THR A 28 18.14 4.10 -0.47
C THR A 28 19.07 3.15 0.30
N LEU A 29 18.60 2.59 1.42
CA LEU A 29 19.29 1.55 2.18
C LEU A 29 19.10 0.13 1.60
N GLU A 30 18.50 0.01 0.42
CA GLU A 30 18.28 -1.23 -0.33
C GLU A 30 17.38 -2.26 0.36
N PHE A 31 16.46 -1.84 1.23
CA PHE A 31 15.41 -2.72 1.76
C PHE A 31 14.33 -3.00 0.71
N ASP A 32 13.77 -4.21 0.70
CA ASP A 32 12.58 -4.52 -0.10
C ASP A 32 11.35 -4.11 0.70
N VAL A 33 10.74 -2.98 0.32
CA VAL A 33 9.64 -2.36 1.09
C VAL A 33 8.29 -2.78 0.52
N VAL A 34 7.45 -3.34 1.38
CA VAL A 34 6.03 -3.57 1.09
C VAL A 34 5.19 -2.67 1.99
N MET A 35 4.44 -1.76 1.39
CA MET A 35 3.40 -0.99 2.05
C MET A 35 2.09 -1.75 2.00
N LEU A 36 1.58 -2.07 3.17
CA LEU A 36 0.26 -2.60 3.41
C LEU A 36 -0.64 -1.42 3.84
N THR A 37 -1.57 -1.03 2.98
CA THR A 37 -2.58 0.00 3.31
C THR A 37 -4.04 -0.50 3.26
N PRO A 38 -4.79 -0.46 4.37
CA PRO A 38 -6.24 -0.68 4.33
C PRO A 38 -6.92 0.47 3.59
N SER A 39 -7.95 0.17 2.80
CA SER A 39 -8.75 1.21 2.13
C SER A 39 -9.64 1.95 3.13
N SER A 40 -9.21 3.13 3.57
CA SER A 40 -9.98 4.00 4.48
C SER A 40 -11.28 4.49 3.85
N ILE A 41 -11.29 4.66 2.53
CA ILE A 41 -12.44 5.09 1.73
C ILE A 41 -13.59 4.08 1.83
N GLU A 42 -13.29 2.79 1.73
CA GLU A 42 -14.29 1.73 1.88
C GLU A 42 -14.91 1.68 3.28
N PHE A 43 -14.12 2.04 4.31
CA PHE A 43 -14.61 2.13 5.68
C PHE A 43 -15.57 3.31 5.85
N GLU A 44 -15.20 4.50 5.37
CA GLU A 44 -16.05 5.69 5.42
C GLU A 44 -17.33 5.50 4.60
N LEU A 45 -17.22 4.92 3.41
CA LEU A 45 -18.35 4.60 2.54
C LEU A 45 -19.33 3.65 3.22
N MET A 46 -18.85 2.61 3.93
CA MET A 46 -19.71 1.69 4.67
C MET A 46 -20.50 2.43 5.77
N ALA A 47 -19.85 3.33 6.50
CA ALA A 47 -20.49 4.08 7.58
C ALA A 47 -21.57 5.03 7.03
N ARG A 48 -21.26 5.75 5.94
CA ARG A 48 -22.15 6.77 5.36
C ARG A 48 -23.28 6.20 4.52
N LYS A 49 -23.08 5.09 3.79
CA LYS A 49 -24.14 4.44 2.98
C LYS A 49 -25.38 4.05 3.77
N ARG A 50 -25.27 3.86 5.10
CA ARG A 50 -26.43 3.60 5.97
C ARG A 50 -27.31 4.83 6.22
N LEU A 51 -26.75 6.02 6.01
CA LEU A 51 -27.38 7.31 6.34
C LEU A 51 -27.76 8.09 5.07
N GLU A 52 -26.96 7.98 4.02
CA GLU A 52 -27.08 8.79 2.80
C GLU A 52 -27.00 7.92 1.55
N ALA A 53 -28.08 7.89 0.77
CA ALA A 53 -28.12 7.19 -0.51
C ALA A 53 -27.32 7.96 -1.57
N GLY A 54 -26.43 7.27 -2.31
CA GLY A 54 -25.67 7.88 -3.39
C GLY A 54 -24.32 8.48 -2.98
N VAL A 55 -23.87 8.28 -1.74
CA VAL A 55 -22.61 8.86 -1.23
C VAL A 55 -21.39 8.42 -2.06
N GLU A 56 -21.43 7.26 -2.72
CA GLU A 56 -20.37 6.80 -3.63
C GLU A 56 -20.23 7.64 -4.92
N ARG A 57 -21.19 8.53 -5.20
CA ARG A 57 -21.18 9.45 -6.35
C ARG A 57 -21.00 10.91 -5.92
N SER A 58 -20.72 11.15 -4.64
CA SER A 58 -20.52 12.50 -4.14
C SER A 58 -19.13 13.01 -4.55
N LEU A 59 -19.00 14.32 -4.74
CA LEU A 59 -17.73 14.93 -5.12
C LEU A 59 -16.66 14.69 -4.05
N GLU A 60 -17.05 14.71 -2.78
CA GLU A 60 -16.16 14.43 -1.65
C GLU A 60 -15.56 13.03 -1.74
N TYR A 61 -16.38 12.03 -2.12
CA TYR A 61 -15.92 10.66 -2.31
C TYR A 61 -14.94 10.55 -3.49
N GLU A 62 -15.23 11.22 -4.60
CA GLU A 62 -14.34 11.24 -5.77
C GLU A 62 -12.99 11.91 -5.46
N VAL A 63 -12.99 13.01 -4.70
CA VAL A 63 -11.78 13.70 -4.26
C VAL A 63 -10.93 12.80 -3.36
N LEU A 64 -11.53 12.19 -2.34
CA LEU A 64 -10.80 11.28 -1.44
C LEU A 64 -10.17 10.11 -2.20
N ARG A 65 -10.90 9.56 -3.18
CA ARG A 65 -10.38 8.48 -4.04
C ARG A 65 -9.20 8.96 -4.88
N LEU A 66 -9.31 10.13 -5.49
CA LEU A 66 -8.23 10.70 -6.29
C LEU A 66 -6.98 10.96 -5.46
N GLU A 67 -7.12 11.59 -4.29
CA GLU A 67 -6.00 11.87 -3.37
C GLU A 67 -5.29 10.58 -2.96
N ARG A 68 -6.06 9.52 -2.67
CA ARG A 68 -5.52 8.21 -2.33
C ARG A 68 -4.81 7.55 -3.51
N ASP A 69 -5.38 7.60 -4.71
CA ASP A 69 -4.77 7.06 -5.92
C ASP A 69 -3.42 7.74 -6.21
N VAL A 70 -3.35 9.07 -6.04
CA VAL A 70 -2.11 9.84 -6.16
C VAL A 70 -1.08 9.39 -5.12
N LEU A 71 -1.47 9.29 -3.84
CA LEU A 71 -0.55 8.85 -2.79
C LEU A 71 -0.01 7.45 -3.06
N ILE A 72 -0.87 6.49 -3.43
CA ILE A 72 -0.44 5.13 -3.79
C ILE A 72 0.52 5.15 -4.98
N GLN A 73 0.26 5.98 -5.98
CA GLN A 73 1.13 6.13 -7.14
C GLN A 73 2.50 6.69 -6.74
N ASP A 74 2.54 7.68 -5.85
CA ASP A 74 3.79 8.25 -5.34
C ASP A 74 4.61 7.20 -4.60
N LEU A 75 4.02 6.46 -3.65
CA LEU A 75 4.71 5.40 -2.91
C LEU A 75 5.30 4.32 -3.84
N ARG A 76 4.57 3.96 -4.91
CA ARG A 76 5.10 3.06 -5.96
C ARG A 76 6.24 3.70 -6.73
N GLY A 77 6.16 4.99 -7.04
CA GLY A 77 7.23 5.77 -7.66
C GLY A 77 8.53 5.79 -6.84
N TYR A 78 8.43 5.80 -5.52
CA TYR A 78 9.58 5.67 -4.61
C TYR A 78 10.08 4.23 -4.43
N GLY A 79 9.48 3.25 -5.12
CA GLY A 79 9.96 1.88 -5.18
C GLY A 79 9.41 0.95 -4.11
N ALA A 80 8.35 1.32 -3.39
CA ALA A 80 7.60 0.39 -2.55
C ALA A 80 6.63 -0.46 -3.37
N SER A 81 6.49 -1.73 -3.00
CA SER A 81 5.34 -2.54 -3.41
C SER A 81 4.15 -2.14 -2.54
N VAL A 82 3.04 -1.69 -3.14
CA VAL A 82 1.87 -1.24 -2.38
C VAL A 82 0.72 -2.22 -2.58
N VAL A 83 0.27 -2.84 -1.48
CA VAL A 83 -0.93 -3.67 -1.41
C VAL A 83 -2.00 -2.88 -0.69
N GLU A 84 -2.98 -2.42 -1.45
CA GLU A 84 -4.23 -1.93 -0.91
C GLU A 84 -5.19 -3.10 -0.68
N TRP A 85 -5.86 -3.17 0.47
CA TRP A 85 -6.90 -4.18 0.72
C TRP A 85 -8.16 -3.59 1.33
N ASP A 86 -9.29 -4.25 1.05
CA ASP A 86 -10.55 -4.01 1.76
C ASP A 86 -10.41 -4.48 3.22
N PRO A 87 -10.59 -3.60 4.23
CA PRO A 87 -10.49 -3.97 5.65
C PRO A 87 -11.40 -5.12 6.10
N LYS A 88 -12.43 -5.49 5.33
CA LYS A 88 -13.26 -6.68 5.57
C LYS A 88 -12.48 -7.99 5.41
N VAL A 89 -11.37 -7.97 4.68
CA VAL A 89 -10.47 -9.11 4.54
C VAL A 89 -9.53 -9.15 5.75
N PRO A 90 -9.37 -10.31 6.44
CA PRO A 90 -8.46 -10.43 7.57
C PRO A 90 -7.02 -10.07 7.20
N LEU A 91 -6.38 -9.19 7.99
CA LEU A 91 -4.99 -8.75 7.80
C LEU A 91 -4.02 -9.93 7.64
N LEU A 92 -4.22 -11.01 8.38
CA LEU A 92 -3.37 -12.20 8.30
C LEU A 92 -3.34 -12.80 6.89
N ALA A 93 -4.48 -12.82 6.18
CA ALA A 93 -4.55 -13.33 4.82
C ALA A 93 -3.74 -12.45 3.85
N ILE A 94 -3.81 -11.13 4.02
CA ILE A 94 -3.05 -10.16 3.22
C ILE A 94 -1.55 -10.27 3.51
N LEU A 95 -1.16 -10.38 4.78
CA LEU A 95 0.24 -10.59 5.18
C LEU A 95 0.84 -11.85 4.57
N MET A 96 0.08 -12.95 4.57
CA MET A 96 0.53 -14.21 3.94
C MET A 96 0.74 -14.05 2.43
N SER A 97 -0.14 -13.30 1.75
CA SER A 97 0.00 -13.00 0.33
C SER A 97 1.21 -12.10 0.04
N ALA A 98 1.43 -11.07 0.87
CA ALA A 98 2.54 -10.14 0.73
C ALA A 98 3.90 -10.80 0.99
N ALA A 99 3.98 -11.70 1.96
CA ALA A 99 5.21 -12.47 2.22
C ALA A 99 5.63 -13.34 1.02
N GLN A 100 4.66 -13.85 0.26
CA GLN A 100 4.94 -14.68 -0.93
C GLN A 100 5.48 -13.85 -2.12
N SER A 101 5.02 -12.59 -2.28
CA SER A 101 5.45 -11.74 -3.40
C SER A 101 6.89 -11.24 -3.25
N VAL A 102 7.35 -10.99 -2.02
CA VAL A 102 8.74 -10.57 -1.74
C VAL A 102 9.75 -11.67 -2.09
N GLY A 103 9.38 -12.94 -1.98
CA GLY A 103 10.23 -14.07 -2.35
C GLY A 103 10.40 -14.27 -3.86
N GLN A 104 9.41 -13.90 -4.69
CA GLN A 104 9.44 -14.17 -6.14
C GLN A 104 10.25 -13.15 -6.94
N THR A 105 10.25 -11.88 -6.55
CA THR A 105 11.08 -10.83 -7.18
C THR A 105 12.58 -11.16 -7.14
N GLN A 106 13.01 -11.98 -6.17
CA GLN A 106 14.40 -12.39 -6.03
C GLN A 106 14.87 -13.45 -7.03
N PHE A 107 13.96 -14.21 -7.66
CA PHE A 107 14.31 -15.26 -8.62
C PHE A 107 14.41 -14.75 -10.07
N VAL A 108 13.61 -13.74 -10.43
CA VAL A 108 13.58 -13.21 -11.81
C VAL A 108 14.91 -12.55 -12.19
N HIS A 109 15.62 -11.94 -11.23
CA HIS A 109 16.91 -11.28 -11.49
C HIS A 109 18.13 -12.21 -11.55
N ARG A 110 17.98 -13.53 -11.29
CA ARG A 110 19.10 -14.50 -11.34
C ARG A 110 19.16 -15.34 -12.62
N GLY A 111 18.24 -15.15 -13.57
CA GLY A 111 18.13 -15.97 -14.77
C GLY A 111 18.84 -15.48 -16.02
N GLY A 112 19.65 -14.42 -15.95
CA GLY A 112 20.08 -13.66 -17.13
C GLY A 112 21.58 -13.51 -17.39
N ASP A 113 22.46 -14.17 -16.63
CA ASP A 113 23.91 -14.05 -16.82
C ASP A 113 24.55 -15.43 -17.01
N TRP A 114 24.60 -15.90 -18.26
CA TRP A 114 25.56 -16.86 -18.81
C TRP A 114 25.87 -16.49 -20.27
#